data_AF-A0A3D6BVJ0-F1
#
_entry.id   AF-A0A3D6BVJ0-F1
#
_cell.length_a   1.000
_cell.length_b   1.000
_cell.length_c   1.000
_cell.angle_alpha   90.00
_cell.angle_beta   90.00
_cell.angle_gamma   90.00
#
_symmetry.space_group_name_H-M   'P 1'
#
loop_
_entity.id
_entity.type
_entity.pdbx_description
1 polymer ?
#
loop_
_entity_poly.entity_id
_entity_poly.type
_entity_poly.pdbx_seq_one_letter_code
_entity_poly.pdbx_strand_id
1 'polypeptide(L)' 'MPGFELFGDKERKELNDVLENGVLMRYGFDGMRNGHWKAKELESELET' A
#
# COMPACT_ATOMS: atom_id res chain seq x y z
N MET A 1 -3.12 22.15 0.10
CA MET A 1 -4.13 21.47 -0.72
C MET A 1 -4.44 20.14 -0.06
N PRO A 2 -5.71 19.83 0.24
CA PRO A 2 -6.08 18.50 0.76
C PRO A 2 -5.65 17.40 -0.23
N GLY A 3 -5.09 16.30 0.28
CA GLY A 3 -4.55 15.24 -0.58
C GLY A 3 -5.57 14.57 -1.51
N PHE A 4 -6.87 14.58 -1.18
CA PHE A 4 -7.92 13.98 -2.01
C PHE A 4 -8.15 14.74 -3.33
N GLU A 5 -7.76 16.02 -3.41
CA GLU A 5 -7.88 16.82 -4.64
C GLU A 5 -6.85 16.40 -5.69
N LEU A 6 -5.80 15.67 -5.27
CA LEU A 6 -4.75 15.14 -6.13
C LEU A 6 -4.93 13.65 -6.46
N PHE A 7 -6.04 13.04 -6.02
CA PHE A 7 -6.32 11.63 -6.24
C PHE A 7 -6.37 11.32 -7.74
N GLY A 8 -5.53 10.39 -8.19
CA GLY A 8 -5.38 10.06 -9.60
C GLY A 8 -4.84 8.65 -9.81
N ASP A 9 -4.07 8.49 -10.89
CA ASP A 9 -3.61 7.17 -11.35
C ASP A 9 -2.64 6.52 -10.37
N LYS A 10 -1.88 7.31 -9.59
CA LYS A 10 -0.95 6.80 -8.59
C LYS A 10 -1.70 6.09 -7.47
N GLU A 11 -2.71 6.72 -6.90
CA GLU A 11 -3.52 6.14 -5.82
C GLU A 11 -4.28 4.90 -6.30
N ARG A 12 -4.81 4.93 -7.54
CA ARG A 12 -5.46 3.76 -8.15
C ARG A 12 -4.50 2.60 -8.35
N LYS A 13 -3.27 2.87 -8.80
CA LYS A 13 -2.24 1.86 -8.99
C LYS A 13 -1.87 1.19 -7.67
N GLU A 14 -1.58 1.97 -6.63
CA GLU A 14 -1.23 1.42 -5.32
C GLU A 14 -2.37 0.61 -4.68
N LEU A 15 -3.62 1.01 -4.94
CA LEU A 15 -4.79 0.26 -4.50
C LEU A 15 -4.94 -1.06 -5.26
N ASN A 16 -4.81 -1.04 -6.59
CA ASN A 16 -4.89 -2.26 -7.41
C ASN A 16 -3.78 -3.25 -7.07
N ASP A 17 -2.57 -2.77 -6.77
CA ASP A 17 -1.43 -3.61 -6.36
C ASP A 17 -1.76 -4.46 -5.11
N VAL A 18 -2.51 -3.88 -4.15
CA VAL A 18 -2.96 -4.62 -2.95
C VAL A 18 -4.08 -5.60 -3.30
N LEU A 19 -5.01 -5.23 -4.17
CA LEU A 19 -6.13 -6.09 -4.57
C LEU A 19 -5.67 -7.30 -5.38
N GLU A 20 -4.72 -7.11 -6.30
CA GLU A 20 -4.15 -8.19 -7.13
C GLU A 20 -3.32 -9.18 -6.30
N ASN A 21 -2.68 -8.70 -5.23
CA ASN A 21 -1.91 -9.52 -4.30
C ASN A 21 -2.82 -10.40 -3.40
N GLY A 22 -4.01 -9.91 -3.07
CA GLY A 22 -5.00 -10.66 -2.28
C GLY A 22 -4.77 -10.68 -0.77
N VAL A 23 -3.70 -10.04 -0.28
CA VAL A 23 -3.42 -9.90 1.16
C VAL A 23 -3.69 -8.47 1.62
N LEU A 24 -4.80 -8.28 2.35
CA LEU A 24 -5.19 -6.97 2.89
C LEU A 24 -4.65 -6.71 4.31
N MET A 25 -4.12 -7.75 4.96
CA MET A 25 -3.72 -7.67 6.36
C MET A 25 -2.34 -7.03 6.52
N ARG A 26 -2.22 -6.10 7.47
CA ARG A 26 -0.95 -5.43 7.80
C ARG A 26 0.17 -6.39 8.20
N TYR A 27 -0.16 -7.50 8.87
CA TYR A 27 0.80 -8.48 9.38
C TYR A 27 0.45 -9.91 8.94
N GLY A 28 1.43 -10.82 9.02
CA GLY A 28 1.26 -12.24 8.66
C GLY A 28 1.32 -12.49 7.15
N PHE A 29 0.94 -13.69 6.69
CA PHE A 29 0.84 -14.02 5.27
C PHE A 29 2.12 -13.79 4.46
N ASP A 30 3.30 -13.93 5.08
CA ASP A 30 4.60 -13.59 4.47
C ASP A 30 4.85 -14.28 3.13
N GLY A 31 4.43 -15.54 3.00
CA GLY A 31 4.55 -16.30 1.75
C GLY A 31 3.50 -15.94 0.69
N MET A 32 2.33 -15.45 1.09
CA MET A 32 1.23 -15.12 0.17
C MET A 32 1.25 -13.67 -0.30
N ARG A 33 1.97 -12.80 0.43
CA ARG A 33 1.98 -11.36 0.16
C ARG A 33 3.02 -10.90 -0.84
N ASN A 34 3.78 -11.80 -1.46
CA ASN A 34 4.77 -11.53 -2.52
C ASN A 34 5.76 -10.38 -2.22
N GLY A 35 6.07 -10.13 -0.94
CA GLY A 35 6.94 -9.02 -0.54
C GLY A 35 6.28 -7.64 -0.50
N HIS A 36 4.97 -7.52 -0.68
CA HIS A 36 4.24 -6.25 -0.61
C HIS A 36 3.92 -5.88 0.85
N TRP A 37 4.45 -4.73 1.29
CA TRP A 37 4.31 -4.23 2.66
C TRP A 37 3.95 -2.74 2.68
N LYS A 38 2.93 -2.34 1.91
CA LYS A 38 2.51 -0.94 1.73
C LYS A 38 2.39 -0.15 3.04
N ALA A 39 1.83 -0.75 4.10
CA ALA A 39 1.71 -0.08 5.39
C ALA A 39 3.08 0.18 6.06
N LYS A 40 3.99 -0.79 6.00
CA LYS A 40 5.33 -0.67 6.59
C LYS A 40 6.22 0.27 5.76
N GLU A 41 6.08 0.22 4.43
CA GLU A 41 6.74 1.14 3.51
C GLU A 41 6.32 2.58 3.80
N LEU A 42 5.01 2.86 3.91
CA LEU A 42 4.51 4.19 4.28
C LEU A 42 5.04 4.63 5.64
N GLU A 43 5.05 3.75 6.64
CA GLU A 43 5.58 4.07 7.97
C GLU A 43 7.06 4.43 7.92
N SER A 44 7.87 3.69 7.17
CA SER A 44 9.30 3.99 6.97
C SER A 44 9.54 5.34 6.28
N GLU A 45 8.65 5.76 5.38
CA GLU A 45 8.73 7.08 4.71
C GLU A 45 8.28 8.24 5.62
N LEU A 46 7.51 7.93 6.68
CA LEU A 46 7.03 8.91 7.66
C LEU A 46 7.92 8.98 8.90
N GLU A 47 8.75 7.97 9.15
CA GLU A 47 9.74 7.97 10.22
C GLU A 47 10.82 9.05 9.92
N THR A 48 10.92 10.04 10.81
CA THR A 48 11.88 11.16 10.77
C THR A 48 13.12 10.91 11.61
#